data_AF-A0A2E6AW25-F1
#
_entry.id   AF-A0A2E6AW25-F1
#
_cell.length_a   1.000
_cell.length_b   1.000
_cell.length_c   1.000
_cell.angle_alpha   90.00
_cell.angle_beta   90.00
_cell.angle_gamma   90.00
#
_symmetry.space_group_name_H-M   'P 1'
#
loop_
_entity.id
_entity.type
_entity.pdbx_description
1 polymer ?
#
loop_
_entity_poly.entity_id
_entity_poly.type
_entity_poly.pdbx_seq_one_letter_code
_entity_poly.pdbx_strand_id
1 'polypeptide(L)'
;SNGIDDDGDGYIDCDDFDCDNDSNCPSEICNDAIDNDGDGYIDCDDFDCDNDVACGGASGSCALYGCVEYTPSNSCQCNDMCEQFGNCCDDYNQICSGEGCMDPNATNYNPNATIDDGTCDYSAPVANAGENQSVEFGETVLLSASGFSANGQIIGFSWTQISGPSVTLSSYEDQNISFTAPNEFCSLTFSVTVVDSNASFSAPDEVTVNVGSDSIYNVQYTDEQGNYCYETNLVGESVTVSGVVTHVKPGSYPNFFMQDPNEDNLWSGIYVYDTSINPDIGDLVTVTATVNEYYSLTQLIDVVSFSIEPSNSTISPLFIEAADLGINCSFSSEQYESMLVSIENVTFDSVDEFGNWTVSDNTGTTMVDDYYFEGTFPSISSGDSFDCVTGIVSYSYSEFKIYPRNIEDFSCSYGSCNANADINQDDSTDVLDIVIMVSSIIGGTDLNSDEECVADLNGDGSVDVLDIVATVQIILD
;
A
#
# COMPACT_ATOMS: atom_id res chain seq x y z
N SER A 1 -32.79 -62.97 12.80
CA SER A 1 -33.29 -63.35 14.13
C SER A 1 -33.26 -64.86 14.37
N ASN A 2 -32.19 -65.36 14.99
CA ASN A 2 -32.08 -66.75 15.49
C ASN A 2 -31.98 -66.79 17.04
N GLY A 3 -31.97 -65.63 17.71
CA GLY A 3 -31.87 -65.46 19.16
C GLY A 3 -30.46 -65.68 19.71
N ILE A 4 -29.42 -65.53 18.89
CA ILE A 4 -28.02 -65.77 19.23
C ILE A 4 -27.19 -64.58 18.73
N ASP A 5 -26.25 -64.15 19.56
CA ASP A 5 -25.18 -63.21 19.21
C ASP A 5 -24.17 -63.97 18.33
N ASP A 6 -24.30 -63.83 17.01
CA ASP A 6 -23.57 -64.62 16.02
C ASP A 6 -22.11 -64.12 15.84
N ASP A 7 -21.79 -62.88 16.23
CA ASP A 7 -20.48 -62.25 16.02
C ASP A 7 -19.70 -61.95 17.33
N GLY A 8 -20.39 -61.94 18.46
CA GLY A 8 -19.87 -61.91 19.83
C GLY A 8 -19.71 -60.52 20.44
N ASP A 9 -20.36 -59.50 19.91
CA ASP A 9 -20.23 -58.12 20.37
C ASP A 9 -21.15 -57.75 21.56
N GLY A 10 -22.09 -58.64 21.89
CA GLY A 10 -23.01 -58.53 23.02
C GLY A 10 -24.44 -58.14 22.66
N TYR A 11 -24.74 -57.90 21.39
CA TYR A 11 -26.07 -57.60 20.87
C TYR A 11 -26.67 -58.82 20.12
N ILE A 12 -28.01 -58.91 20.04
CA ILE A 12 -28.68 -60.08 19.44
C ILE A 12 -29.75 -59.67 18.43
N ASP A 13 -29.77 -60.36 17.29
CA ASP A 13 -30.78 -60.21 16.26
C ASP A 13 -30.96 -58.77 15.71
N CYS A 14 -32.05 -58.05 16.04
CA CYS A 14 -32.28 -56.69 15.52
C CYS A 14 -31.67 -55.60 16.41
N ASP A 15 -31.24 -55.97 17.62
CA ASP A 15 -30.54 -55.07 18.55
C ASP A 15 -29.04 -54.91 18.17
N ASP A 16 -28.59 -55.64 17.13
CA ASP A 16 -27.21 -55.70 16.63
C ASP A 16 -27.08 -54.83 15.37
N PHE A 17 -26.19 -53.81 15.43
CA PHE A 17 -25.96 -52.82 14.36
C PHE A 17 -25.58 -53.44 13.01
N ASP A 18 -24.96 -54.64 13.01
CA ASP A 18 -24.64 -55.33 11.77
C ASP A 18 -25.89 -55.90 11.05
N CYS A 19 -27.06 -55.86 11.72
CA CYS A 19 -28.35 -56.33 11.23
C CYS A 19 -29.35 -55.22 10.80
N ASP A 20 -29.00 -53.93 10.92
CA ASP A 20 -29.86 -52.73 10.65
C ASP A 20 -30.56 -52.68 9.27
N ASN A 21 -30.15 -53.54 8.34
CA ASN A 21 -30.74 -53.59 6.99
C ASN A 21 -31.27 -54.99 6.61
N ASP A 22 -31.41 -55.91 7.56
CA ASP A 22 -32.04 -57.21 7.31
C ASP A 22 -33.56 -57.04 7.18
N SER A 23 -34.13 -57.63 6.13
CA SER A 23 -35.57 -57.60 5.83
C SER A 23 -36.48 -58.16 6.93
N ASN A 24 -35.94 -58.78 7.97
CA ASN A 24 -36.68 -59.31 9.12
C ASN A 24 -36.72 -58.37 10.33
N CYS A 25 -36.03 -57.22 10.31
CA CYS A 25 -36.13 -56.16 11.30
C CYS A 25 -37.05 -55.05 10.74
N PRO A 26 -38.22 -54.78 11.36
CA PRO A 26 -39.08 -53.67 10.95
C PRO A 26 -38.36 -52.33 11.16
N SER A 27 -38.74 -51.28 10.44
CA SER A 27 -38.23 -49.93 10.72
C SER A 27 -39.07 -49.24 11.80
N GLU A 28 -38.43 -48.45 12.66
CA GLU A 28 -39.08 -47.70 13.74
C GLU A 28 -40.02 -46.59 13.24
N ILE A 29 -41.09 -46.29 14.00
CA ILE A 29 -41.97 -45.13 13.77
C ILE A 29 -41.77 -44.15 14.92
N CYS A 30 -40.97 -43.11 14.65
CA CYS A 30 -40.39 -42.20 15.64
C CYS A 30 -41.34 -41.22 16.37
N ASN A 31 -42.66 -41.46 16.38
CA ASN A 31 -43.62 -40.57 17.03
C ASN A 31 -44.89 -41.24 17.58
N ASP A 32 -44.88 -42.56 17.77
CA ASP A 32 -46.06 -43.31 18.22
C ASP A 32 -45.93 -43.90 19.64
N ALA A 33 -44.78 -43.69 20.29
CA ALA A 33 -44.42 -44.13 21.64
C ALA A 33 -44.44 -45.65 21.83
N ILE A 34 -44.19 -46.39 20.76
CA ILE A 34 -44.07 -47.84 20.74
C ILE A 34 -42.69 -48.17 20.17
N ASP A 35 -42.08 -49.23 20.69
CA ASP A 35 -40.87 -49.86 20.16
C ASP A 35 -41.32 -50.80 19.04
N ASN A 36 -41.25 -50.34 17.78
CA ASN A 36 -41.76 -51.03 16.60
C ASN A 36 -40.76 -52.04 16.03
N ASP A 37 -39.47 -51.82 16.19
CA ASP A 37 -38.42 -52.72 15.71
C ASP A 37 -37.92 -53.72 16.77
N GLY A 38 -38.18 -53.44 18.04
CA GLY A 38 -38.03 -54.35 19.18
C GLY A 38 -36.71 -54.22 19.94
N ASP A 39 -35.93 -53.17 19.70
CA ASP A 39 -34.57 -52.98 20.24
C ASP A 39 -34.54 -52.44 21.70
N GLY A 40 -35.70 -52.05 22.23
CA GLY A 40 -35.90 -51.56 23.58
C GLY A 40 -35.91 -50.03 23.75
N TYR A 41 -35.77 -49.27 22.67
CA TYR A 41 -35.91 -47.81 22.64
C TYR A 41 -37.23 -47.40 21.98
N ILE A 42 -37.68 -46.16 22.22
CA ILE A 42 -38.95 -45.63 21.66
C ILE A 42 -38.77 -44.21 21.17
N ASP A 43 -39.38 -43.89 20.03
CA ASP A 43 -39.39 -42.54 19.43
C ASP A 43 -37.99 -41.89 19.41
N CYS A 44 -37.86 -40.68 19.95
CA CYS A 44 -36.63 -39.89 19.89
C CYS A 44 -35.55 -40.30 20.88
N ASP A 45 -35.84 -41.29 21.73
CA ASP A 45 -34.82 -41.94 22.55
C ASP A 45 -34.18 -43.12 21.81
N ASP A 46 -34.67 -43.44 20.60
CA ASP A 46 -34.17 -44.46 19.67
C ASP A 46 -33.14 -43.87 18.70
N PHE A 47 -32.03 -44.57 18.51
CA PHE A 47 -30.93 -44.11 17.65
C PHE A 47 -31.32 -44.13 16.16
N ASP A 48 -32.22 -45.03 15.75
CA ASP A 48 -32.71 -45.08 14.37
C ASP A 48 -33.63 -43.89 14.02
N CYS A 49 -34.06 -43.16 15.05
CA CYS A 49 -34.86 -41.95 14.94
C CYS A 49 -34.05 -40.64 14.97
N ASP A 50 -32.72 -40.69 15.07
CA ASP A 50 -31.82 -39.51 15.16
C ASP A 50 -31.95 -38.55 13.96
N ASN A 51 -32.47 -39.04 12.81
CA ASN A 51 -32.68 -38.26 11.60
C ASN A 51 -34.15 -38.01 11.27
N ASP A 52 -35.09 -38.41 12.13
CA ASP A 52 -36.51 -38.15 11.92
C ASP A 52 -36.89 -36.72 12.31
N VAL A 53 -37.76 -36.11 11.51
CA VAL A 53 -38.24 -34.72 11.70
C VAL A 53 -39.00 -34.56 13.02
N ALA A 54 -39.61 -35.62 13.55
CA ALA A 54 -40.26 -35.61 14.85
C ALA A 54 -39.27 -35.47 16.02
N CYS A 55 -38.00 -35.85 15.82
CA CYS A 55 -36.96 -35.95 16.84
C CYS A 55 -35.84 -34.92 16.70
N GLY A 56 -35.97 -33.97 15.78
CA GLY A 56 -35.03 -32.85 15.61
C GLY A 56 -33.88 -33.13 14.66
N GLY A 57 -33.94 -34.21 13.87
CA GLY A 57 -32.98 -34.53 12.82
C GLY A 57 -33.02 -33.53 11.65
N ALA A 58 -31.98 -32.71 11.56
CA ALA A 58 -31.62 -31.77 10.48
C ALA A 58 -32.68 -30.70 10.09
N SER A 59 -32.86 -29.71 10.96
CA SER A 59 -33.27 -28.38 10.50
C SER A 59 -32.20 -27.85 9.54
N GLY A 60 -32.60 -27.62 8.30
CA GLY A 60 -31.76 -27.04 7.29
C GLY A 60 -31.27 -25.66 7.70
N SER A 61 -30.20 -25.19 7.08
CA SER A 61 -29.62 -23.88 7.33
C SER A 61 -29.14 -23.28 6.02
N CYS A 62 -29.22 -21.97 5.88
CA CYS A 62 -28.70 -21.23 4.74
C CYS A 62 -27.18 -21.26 4.64
N ALA A 63 -26.46 -21.49 5.74
CA ALA A 63 -25.05 -21.82 5.68
C ALA A 63 -24.78 -23.11 4.90
N LEU A 64 -25.68 -24.10 5.01
CA LEU A 64 -25.57 -25.39 4.33
C LEU A 64 -26.12 -25.33 2.89
N TYR A 65 -27.25 -24.66 2.69
CA TYR A 65 -27.95 -24.61 1.41
C TYR A 65 -27.46 -23.53 0.46
N GLY A 66 -26.83 -22.49 0.99
CA GLY A 66 -26.55 -21.25 0.28
C GLY A 66 -27.82 -20.43 -0.01
N CYS A 67 -27.63 -19.21 -0.49
CA CYS A 67 -28.73 -18.33 -0.89
C CYS A 67 -29.20 -18.71 -2.30
N VAL A 68 -30.16 -19.64 -2.34
CA VAL A 68 -30.61 -20.31 -3.56
C VAL A 68 -32.11 -20.11 -3.77
N GLU A 69 -32.58 -20.19 -5.02
CA GLU A 69 -34.01 -20.17 -5.30
C GLU A 69 -34.77 -21.30 -4.57
N TYR A 70 -36.10 -21.17 -4.50
CA TYR A 70 -36.97 -22.12 -3.80
C TYR A 70 -36.65 -23.57 -4.17
N THR A 71 -36.23 -24.33 -3.16
CA THR A 71 -35.82 -25.71 -3.30
C THR A 71 -36.78 -26.57 -2.47
N PRO A 72 -37.76 -27.26 -3.11
CA PRO A 72 -38.83 -27.97 -2.41
C PRO A 72 -38.36 -29.08 -1.47
N SER A 73 -37.13 -29.57 -1.65
CA SER A 73 -36.52 -30.62 -0.85
C SER A 73 -35.80 -30.13 0.41
N ASN A 74 -35.63 -28.81 0.57
CA ASN A 74 -34.98 -28.25 1.76
C ASN A 74 -35.99 -28.17 2.92
N SER A 75 -35.55 -28.50 4.13
CA SER A 75 -36.40 -28.48 5.33
C SER A 75 -36.79 -27.05 5.77
N CYS A 76 -36.11 -26.03 5.25
CA CYS A 76 -36.44 -24.61 5.34
C CYS A 76 -35.90 -23.87 4.10
N GLN A 77 -36.29 -22.62 3.87
CA GLN A 77 -35.98 -21.89 2.64
C GLN A 77 -35.00 -20.74 2.86
N CYS A 78 -34.12 -20.52 1.86
CA CYS A 78 -33.04 -19.52 1.86
C CYS A 78 -33.17 -18.51 0.72
N ASN A 79 -34.39 -18.01 0.51
CA ASN A 79 -34.73 -17.02 -0.50
C ASN A 79 -35.76 -16.02 0.03
N ASP A 80 -35.80 -14.85 -0.59
CA ASP A 80 -36.64 -13.68 -0.25
C ASP A 80 -38.14 -13.94 -0.12
N MET A 81 -38.64 -15.05 -0.67
CA MET A 81 -40.05 -15.41 -0.56
C MET A 81 -40.37 -16.18 0.73
N CYS A 82 -39.38 -16.71 1.44
CA CYS A 82 -39.61 -17.55 2.62
C CYS A 82 -40.35 -16.83 3.75
N GLU A 83 -40.16 -15.51 3.88
CA GLU A 83 -40.83 -14.70 4.91
C GLU A 83 -42.34 -14.63 4.68
N GLN A 84 -42.77 -14.56 3.42
CA GLN A 84 -44.18 -14.57 3.06
C GLN A 84 -44.85 -15.90 3.41
N PHE A 85 -44.10 -17.00 3.39
CA PHE A 85 -44.59 -18.34 3.66
C PHE A 85 -44.27 -18.84 5.06
N GLY A 86 -43.54 -18.07 5.87
CA GLY A 86 -43.18 -18.38 7.26
C GLY A 86 -42.34 -19.64 7.40
N ASN A 87 -41.48 -19.93 6.41
CA ASN A 87 -40.67 -21.15 6.34
C ASN A 87 -39.18 -20.89 6.08
N CYS A 88 -38.69 -19.71 6.48
CA CYS A 88 -37.27 -19.38 6.41
C CYS A 88 -36.45 -20.30 7.31
N CYS A 89 -35.21 -20.58 6.90
CA CYS A 89 -34.23 -21.14 7.83
C CYS A 89 -33.91 -20.13 8.93
N ASP A 90 -33.54 -20.61 10.10
CA ASP A 90 -33.28 -19.76 11.27
C ASP A 90 -32.14 -18.75 11.03
N ASP A 91 -31.18 -19.10 10.16
CA ASP A 91 -30.03 -18.29 9.76
C ASP A 91 -30.26 -17.47 8.48
N TYR A 92 -31.47 -17.48 7.91
CA TYR A 92 -31.79 -16.79 6.65
C TYR A 92 -31.49 -15.28 6.71
N ASN A 93 -31.90 -14.59 7.78
CA ASN A 93 -31.69 -13.15 7.95
C ASN A 93 -30.22 -12.76 8.21
N GLN A 94 -29.35 -13.73 8.51
CA GLN A 94 -27.93 -13.46 8.73
C GLN A 94 -27.13 -13.72 7.45
N ILE A 95 -27.55 -14.69 6.65
CA ILE A 95 -26.76 -15.23 5.54
C ILE A 95 -27.29 -14.78 4.18
N CYS A 96 -28.61 -14.64 4.02
CA CYS A 96 -29.26 -14.49 2.72
C CYS A 96 -30.21 -13.29 2.58
N SER A 97 -30.60 -12.62 3.66
CA SER A 97 -31.24 -11.32 3.50
C SER A 97 -30.20 -10.34 2.97
N GLY A 98 -30.44 -9.80 1.79
CA GLY A 98 -29.64 -8.69 1.25
C GLY A 98 -29.73 -7.42 2.10
N GLU A 99 -30.59 -7.40 3.13
CA GLU A 99 -30.80 -6.31 4.07
C GLU A 99 -30.00 -6.52 5.37
N GLY A 100 -29.30 -5.46 5.81
CA GLY A 100 -28.55 -5.41 7.06
C GLY A 100 -27.67 -4.15 7.13
N CYS A 101 -27.05 -3.86 8.28
CA CYS A 101 -26.17 -2.69 8.38
C CYS A 101 -24.96 -2.81 7.44
N MET A 102 -24.81 -1.85 6.52
CA MET A 102 -23.72 -1.81 5.54
C MET A 102 -22.53 -0.94 6.00
N ASP A 103 -22.61 -0.28 7.16
CA ASP A 103 -21.52 0.55 7.69
C ASP A 103 -20.51 -0.31 8.48
N PRO A 104 -19.25 -0.45 8.02
CA PRO A 104 -18.22 -1.24 8.72
C PRO A 104 -17.89 -0.73 10.12
N ASN A 105 -18.32 0.47 10.49
CA ASN A 105 -18.11 1.06 11.83
C ASN A 105 -19.25 0.74 12.82
N ALA A 106 -20.31 0.07 12.40
CA ALA A 106 -21.40 -0.33 13.28
C ALA A 106 -21.12 -1.70 13.92
N THR A 107 -21.55 -1.89 15.16
CA THR A 107 -21.38 -3.15 15.92
C THR A 107 -22.15 -4.32 15.33
N ASN A 108 -23.16 -4.05 14.51
CA ASN A 108 -23.94 -5.04 13.77
C ASN A 108 -23.68 -4.99 12.25
N TYR A 109 -22.51 -4.50 11.83
CA TYR A 109 -22.10 -4.54 10.42
C TYR A 109 -22.24 -5.95 9.83
N ASN A 110 -22.92 -6.05 8.69
CA ASN A 110 -23.05 -7.28 7.92
C ASN A 110 -22.29 -7.13 6.59
N PRO A 111 -21.13 -7.80 6.41
CA PRO A 111 -20.34 -7.71 5.18
C PRO A 111 -21.04 -8.29 3.95
N ASN A 112 -22.13 -9.04 4.14
CA ASN A 112 -22.95 -9.61 3.05
C ASN A 112 -24.19 -8.78 2.72
N ALA A 113 -24.46 -7.69 3.45
CA ALA A 113 -25.59 -6.80 3.16
C ALA A 113 -25.35 -6.05 1.84
N THR A 114 -26.40 -5.99 1.00
CA THR A 114 -26.41 -5.27 -0.28
C THR A 114 -27.39 -4.09 -0.28
N ILE A 115 -28.23 -3.99 0.77
CA ILE A 115 -29.22 -2.95 1.03
C ILE A 115 -29.14 -2.60 2.53
N ASP A 116 -28.96 -1.32 2.85
CA ASP A 116 -28.93 -0.85 4.24
C ASP A 116 -30.35 -0.75 4.79
N ASP A 117 -30.62 -1.49 5.86
CA ASP A 117 -31.92 -1.54 6.54
C ASP A 117 -32.08 -0.45 7.62
N GLY A 118 -31.06 0.39 7.82
CA GLY A 118 -31.05 1.47 8.79
C GLY A 118 -30.97 1.01 10.24
N THR A 119 -30.60 -0.25 10.47
CA THR A 119 -30.45 -0.83 11.82
C THR A 119 -29.04 -0.67 12.40
N CYS A 120 -28.13 0.04 11.73
CA CYS A 120 -26.76 0.23 12.19
C CYS A 120 -26.69 0.70 13.65
N ASP A 121 -26.08 -0.13 14.49
CA ASP A 121 -25.85 0.10 15.90
C ASP A 121 -24.45 0.67 16.10
N TYR A 122 -24.39 1.90 16.62
CA TYR A 122 -23.13 2.59 16.95
C TYR A 122 -22.91 2.64 18.47
N SER A 123 -23.45 1.64 19.20
CA SER A 123 -23.43 1.64 20.66
C SER A 123 -22.08 1.31 21.29
N ALA A 124 -21.18 0.61 20.58
CA ALA A 124 -19.81 0.45 21.04
C ALA A 124 -18.98 1.70 20.74
N PRO A 125 -18.02 2.05 21.60
CA PRO A 125 -17.06 3.07 21.26
C PRO A 125 -16.15 2.61 20.12
N VAL A 126 -15.53 3.56 19.43
CA VAL A 126 -14.55 3.35 18.36
C VAL A 126 -13.20 3.88 18.85
N ALA A 127 -12.16 3.06 18.75
CA ALA A 127 -10.78 3.45 19.03
C ALA A 127 -10.11 4.00 17.77
N ASN A 128 -9.13 4.88 17.94
CA ASN A 128 -8.20 5.28 16.89
C ASN A 128 -6.78 5.37 17.50
N ALA A 129 -5.83 4.62 16.95
CA ALA A 129 -4.46 4.47 17.43
C ALA A 129 -3.51 5.59 16.94
N GLY A 130 -3.96 6.41 16.00
CA GLY A 130 -3.15 7.41 15.30
C GLY A 130 -2.48 6.85 14.05
N GLU A 131 -1.78 7.72 13.32
CA GLU A 131 -1.04 7.36 12.12
C GLU A 131 0.22 6.54 12.45
N ASN A 132 0.65 5.72 11.49
CA ASN A 132 1.94 5.03 11.55
C ASN A 132 3.10 6.03 11.65
N GLN A 133 4.22 5.61 12.22
CA GLN A 133 5.39 6.46 12.44
C GLN A 133 6.67 5.79 11.93
N SER A 134 7.60 6.61 11.44
CA SER A 134 8.98 6.23 11.16
C SER A 134 9.90 7.07 12.04
N VAL A 135 10.79 6.42 12.79
CA VAL A 135 11.62 7.07 13.82
C VAL A 135 13.06 6.59 13.76
N GLU A 136 13.98 7.42 14.24
CA GLU A 136 15.39 7.08 14.32
C GLU A 136 15.74 6.21 15.53
N PHE A 137 16.92 5.59 15.50
CA PHE A 137 17.40 4.78 16.62
C PHE A 137 17.49 5.58 17.93
N GLY A 138 16.94 5.01 19.00
CA GLY A 138 16.98 5.62 20.33
C GLY A 138 16.10 6.87 20.49
N GLU A 139 15.30 7.23 19.48
CA GLU A 139 14.35 8.33 19.56
C GLU A 139 13.24 8.04 20.58
N THR A 140 12.68 9.10 21.20
CA THR A 140 11.49 8.96 22.04
C THR A 140 10.24 9.04 21.17
N VAL A 141 9.54 7.92 21.03
CA VAL A 141 8.30 7.81 20.26
C VAL A 141 7.12 8.21 21.12
N LEU A 142 6.16 8.96 20.54
CA LEU A 142 4.92 9.35 21.19
C LEU A 142 3.72 8.80 20.40
N LEU A 143 2.94 7.91 21.01
CA LEU A 143 1.68 7.43 20.44
C LEU A 143 0.52 8.13 21.12
N SER A 144 -0.41 8.68 20.34
CA SER A 144 -1.55 9.46 20.82
C SER A 144 -2.84 8.88 20.28
N ALA A 145 -3.57 8.13 21.11
CA ALA A 145 -4.85 7.58 20.71
C ALA A 145 -5.99 8.60 20.85
N SER A 146 -7.06 8.35 20.12
CA SER A 146 -8.36 8.99 20.33
C SER A 146 -9.47 7.95 20.38
N GLY A 147 -10.67 8.38 20.74
CA GLY A 147 -11.83 7.49 20.75
C GLY A 147 -13.13 8.27 20.73
N PHE A 148 -14.18 7.61 20.22
CA PHE A 148 -15.50 8.17 20.08
C PHE A 148 -16.55 7.21 20.64
N SER A 149 -17.60 7.72 21.30
CA SER A 149 -18.78 6.94 21.68
C SER A 149 -20.03 7.79 21.47
N ALA A 150 -21.06 7.21 20.85
CA ALA A 150 -22.35 7.88 20.64
C ALA A 150 -23.21 7.93 21.91
N ASN A 151 -23.01 6.98 22.83
CA ASN A 151 -23.86 6.77 24.00
C ASN A 151 -23.14 7.01 25.34
N GLY A 152 -21.86 7.39 25.30
CA GLY A 152 -21.03 7.54 26.49
C GLY A 152 -19.85 8.49 26.26
N GLN A 153 -19.09 8.74 27.32
CA GLN A 153 -17.81 9.41 27.24
C GLN A 153 -16.70 8.37 27.29
N ILE A 154 -15.63 8.50 26.49
CA ILE A 154 -14.44 7.66 26.64
C ILE A 154 -13.78 7.93 27.99
N ILE A 155 -13.58 6.89 28.78
CA ILE A 155 -13.03 6.97 30.14
C ILE A 155 -11.73 6.18 30.32
N GLY A 156 -11.31 5.38 29.35
CA GLY A 156 -10.08 4.60 29.45
C GLY A 156 -9.56 4.13 28.10
N PHE A 157 -8.26 3.88 28.08
CA PHE A 157 -7.49 3.33 26.97
C PHE A 157 -6.78 2.06 27.46
N SER A 158 -6.48 1.13 26.57
CA SER A 158 -5.70 -0.06 26.88
C SER A 158 -4.82 -0.41 25.69
N TRP A 159 -3.52 -0.17 25.84
CA TRP A 159 -2.48 -0.43 24.84
C TRP A 159 -1.85 -1.81 25.04
N THR A 160 -1.60 -2.50 23.93
CA THR A 160 -0.86 -3.77 23.91
C THR A 160 0.12 -3.77 22.75
N GLN A 161 1.38 -4.13 22.99
CA GLN A 161 2.32 -4.40 21.91
C GLN A 161 2.02 -5.78 21.31
N ILE A 162 1.81 -5.83 20.00
CA ILE A 162 1.42 -7.04 19.27
C ILE A 162 2.64 -7.74 18.68
N SER A 163 3.59 -6.98 18.14
CA SER A 163 4.74 -7.50 17.40
C SER A 163 6.03 -6.70 17.62
N GLY A 164 7.15 -7.26 17.15
CA GLY A 164 8.47 -6.64 17.21
C GLY A 164 9.19 -6.77 18.55
N PRO A 165 10.41 -6.21 18.68
CA PRO A 165 11.19 -6.22 19.92
C PRO A 165 10.44 -5.58 21.09
N SER A 166 10.42 -6.21 22.27
CA SER A 166 9.68 -5.68 23.42
C SER A 166 10.25 -4.32 23.88
N VAL A 167 9.41 -3.29 23.89
CA VAL A 167 9.74 -1.96 24.41
C VAL A 167 9.07 -1.72 25.75
N THR A 168 9.58 -0.75 26.51
CA THR A 168 8.95 -0.33 27.78
C THR A 168 8.09 0.91 27.53
N LEU A 169 6.77 0.73 27.60
CA LEU A 169 5.81 1.83 27.50
C LEU A 169 5.75 2.66 28.79
N SER A 170 5.52 3.96 28.69
CA SER A 170 5.36 4.86 29.84
C SER A 170 4.10 4.53 30.67
N SER A 171 3.07 4.00 30.01
CA SER A 171 1.81 3.54 30.59
C SER A 171 1.14 2.60 29.59
N TYR A 172 0.21 1.77 30.07
CA TYR A 172 -0.66 0.95 29.22
C TYR A 172 -2.09 1.50 29.16
N GLU A 173 -2.42 2.51 29.97
CA GLU A 173 -3.81 2.97 30.18
C GLU A 173 -4.02 4.45 29.85
N ASP A 174 -2.94 5.18 29.54
CA ASP A 174 -3.02 6.60 29.19
C ASP A 174 -3.39 6.79 27.71
N GLN A 175 -4.08 7.90 27.42
CA GLN A 175 -4.39 8.30 26.05
C GLN A 175 -3.12 8.50 25.21
N ASN A 176 -2.11 9.15 25.81
CA ASN A 176 -0.83 9.41 25.18
C ASN A 176 0.25 8.61 25.93
N ILE A 177 0.95 7.75 25.21
CA ILE A 177 2.03 6.92 25.74
C ILE A 177 3.32 7.18 24.98
N SER A 178 4.44 6.82 25.60
CA SER A 178 5.76 6.95 24.98
C SER A 178 6.65 5.77 25.27
N PHE A 179 7.64 5.55 24.41
CA PHE A 179 8.71 4.60 24.61
C PHE A 179 9.99 5.09 23.90
N THR A 180 11.11 4.42 24.14
CA THR A 180 12.37 4.68 23.43
C THR A 180 12.55 3.65 22.33
N ALA A 181 12.75 4.10 21.09
CA ALA A 181 12.97 3.24 19.94
C ALA A 181 14.22 2.35 20.15
N PRO A 182 14.16 1.06 19.79
CA PRO A 182 15.32 0.17 19.79
C PRO A 182 16.50 0.73 18.97
N ASN A 183 17.71 0.22 19.24
CA ASN A 183 18.91 0.53 18.44
C ASN A 183 19.16 -0.56 17.40
N GLU A 184 18.10 -1.03 16.74
CA GLU A 184 18.13 -2.03 15.69
C GLU A 184 16.96 -1.79 14.73
N PHE A 185 17.13 -2.16 13.45
CA PHE A 185 16.07 -2.08 12.46
C PHE A 185 14.92 -3.00 12.84
N CYS A 186 13.74 -2.44 13.05
CA CYS A 186 12.56 -3.23 13.38
C CYS A 186 11.25 -2.50 13.06
N SER A 187 10.17 -3.27 12.98
CA SER A 187 8.80 -2.76 12.96
C SER A 187 8.08 -3.21 14.24
N LEU A 188 7.41 -2.27 14.91
CA LEU A 188 6.67 -2.48 16.15
C LEU A 188 5.18 -2.20 15.90
N THR A 189 4.30 -3.18 16.12
CA THR A 189 2.85 -2.97 16.06
C THR A 189 2.26 -2.84 17.45
N PHE A 190 1.46 -1.81 17.68
CA PHE A 190 0.70 -1.59 18.91
C PHE A 190 -0.79 -1.56 18.62
N SER A 191 -1.57 -2.15 19.52
CA SER A 191 -3.03 -2.12 19.46
C SER A 191 -3.59 -1.33 20.65
N VAL A 192 -4.59 -0.48 20.40
CA VAL A 192 -5.35 0.23 21.44
C VAL A 192 -6.83 -0.17 21.40
N THR A 193 -7.40 -0.35 22.59
CA THR A 193 -8.86 -0.42 22.78
C THR A 193 -9.29 0.71 23.70
N VAL A 194 -10.52 1.19 23.53
CA VAL A 194 -11.10 2.23 24.39
C VAL A 194 -12.33 1.70 25.12
N VAL A 195 -12.58 2.24 26.31
CA VAL A 195 -13.77 1.93 27.12
C VAL A 195 -14.54 3.20 27.43
N ASP A 196 -15.86 3.14 27.30
CA ASP A 196 -16.75 4.26 27.59
C ASP A 196 -17.35 4.23 29.00
N SER A 197 -18.06 5.29 29.37
CA SER A 197 -18.69 5.46 30.67
C SER A 197 -19.80 4.44 30.99
N ASN A 198 -20.23 3.65 30.01
CA ASN A 198 -21.19 2.56 30.17
C ASN A 198 -20.49 1.20 30.30
N ALA A 199 -19.15 1.19 30.40
CA ALA A 199 -18.32 -0.01 30.37
C ALA A 199 -18.43 -0.83 29.07
N SER A 200 -18.72 -0.15 27.95
CA SER A 200 -18.64 -0.72 26.61
C SER A 200 -17.22 -0.60 26.07
N PHE A 201 -16.70 -1.66 25.44
CA PHE A 201 -15.36 -1.72 24.87
C PHE A 201 -15.40 -1.63 23.35
N SER A 202 -14.42 -0.97 22.76
CA SER A 202 -14.25 -0.91 21.30
C SER A 202 -13.64 -2.19 20.75
N ALA A 203 -13.77 -2.37 19.43
CA ALA A 203 -12.80 -3.16 18.69
C ALA A 203 -11.38 -2.52 18.84
N PRO A 204 -10.29 -3.31 18.72
CA PRO A 204 -8.95 -2.76 18.70
C PRO A 204 -8.70 -1.95 17.42
N ASP A 205 -7.87 -0.92 17.54
CA ASP A 205 -7.23 -0.25 16.41
C ASP A 205 -5.71 -0.35 16.54
N GLU A 206 -4.97 -0.35 15.43
CA GLU A 206 -3.53 -0.61 15.41
C GLU A 206 -2.71 0.54 14.82
N VAL A 207 -1.49 0.71 15.34
CA VAL A 207 -0.48 1.64 14.82
C VAL A 207 0.86 0.93 14.71
N THR A 208 1.59 1.19 13.64
CA THR A 208 2.91 0.64 13.35
C THR A 208 3.99 1.71 13.49
N VAL A 209 5.10 1.35 14.14
CA VAL A 209 6.30 2.19 14.27
C VAL A 209 7.48 1.47 13.62
N ASN A 210 8.03 2.05 12.56
CA ASN A 210 9.24 1.58 11.90
C ASN A 210 10.46 2.30 12.49
N VAL A 211 11.46 1.54 12.92
CA VAL A 211 12.62 2.05 13.65
C VAL A 211 13.87 1.91 12.80
N GLY A 212 14.44 3.05 12.42
CA GLY A 212 15.58 3.18 11.54
C GLY A 212 15.26 2.83 10.08
N SER A 213 16.02 3.44 9.18
CA SER A 213 16.20 3.01 7.80
C SER A 213 17.69 3.07 7.44
N ASP A 214 18.15 2.13 6.62
CA ASP A 214 19.42 2.27 5.93
C ASP A 214 19.30 3.40 4.90
N SER A 215 20.36 4.17 4.71
CA SER A 215 20.41 5.10 3.59
C SER A 215 20.57 4.31 2.29
N ILE A 216 19.94 4.78 1.22
CA ILE A 216 20.13 4.19 -0.12
C ILE A 216 21.62 4.23 -0.50
N TYR A 217 22.33 5.28 -0.10
CA TYR A 217 23.79 5.37 -0.20
C TYR A 217 24.51 4.14 0.35
N ASN A 218 24.15 3.66 1.55
CA ASN A 218 24.81 2.49 2.14
C ASN A 218 24.50 1.20 1.37
N VAL A 219 23.32 1.12 0.74
CA VAL A 219 22.94 -0.03 -0.09
C VAL A 219 23.72 -0.04 -1.40
N GLN A 220 23.89 1.13 -2.01
CA GLN A 220 24.47 1.30 -3.34
C GLN A 220 26.01 1.39 -3.33
N TYR A 221 26.59 2.10 -2.36
CA TYR A 221 27.99 2.52 -2.41
C TYR A 221 28.98 1.34 -2.36
N THR A 222 29.91 1.33 -3.31
CA THR A 222 31.12 0.50 -3.28
C THR A 222 32.29 1.20 -3.96
N ASP A 223 33.51 0.97 -3.48
CA ASP A 223 34.75 1.38 -4.14
C ASP A 223 35.44 0.23 -4.90
N GLU A 224 34.83 -0.97 -4.89
CA GLU A 224 35.27 -2.13 -5.63
C GLU A 224 34.38 -2.34 -6.86
N GLN A 225 34.97 -2.33 -8.07
CA GLN A 225 34.21 -2.55 -9.32
C GLN A 225 33.52 -3.93 -9.41
N GLY A 226 33.94 -4.91 -8.62
CA GLY A 226 33.40 -6.26 -8.67
C GLY A 226 33.62 -6.96 -10.03
N ASN A 227 32.57 -7.59 -10.57
CA ASN A 227 32.62 -8.42 -11.78
C ASN A 227 32.44 -7.61 -13.06
N TYR A 228 31.52 -6.64 -13.08
CA TYR A 228 31.24 -5.84 -14.26
C TYR A 228 31.22 -4.34 -13.94
N CYS A 229 30.35 -3.89 -13.03
CA CYS A 229 30.23 -2.47 -12.68
C CYS A 229 29.79 -2.26 -11.24
N TYR A 230 30.76 -2.08 -10.35
CA TYR A 230 30.60 -1.62 -8.97
C TYR A 230 29.41 -2.24 -8.24
N GLU A 231 29.33 -3.58 -8.24
CA GLU A 231 28.23 -4.26 -7.55
C GLU A 231 28.34 -4.11 -6.03
N THR A 232 27.20 -3.91 -5.37
CA THR A 232 27.12 -3.82 -3.91
C THR A 232 27.57 -5.11 -3.23
N ASN A 233 28.16 -4.99 -2.04
CA ASN A 233 28.53 -6.14 -1.21
C ASN A 233 27.37 -6.66 -0.34
N LEU A 234 26.19 -6.03 -0.41
CA LEU A 234 25.01 -6.36 0.38
C LEU A 234 24.06 -7.36 -0.31
N VAL A 235 24.46 -7.98 -1.42
CA VAL A 235 23.62 -8.95 -2.14
C VAL A 235 23.12 -10.08 -1.22
N GLY A 236 21.80 -10.25 -1.18
CA GLY A 236 21.10 -11.24 -0.37
C GLY A 236 20.79 -10.80 1.06
N GLU A 237 21.26 -9.63 1.49
CA GLU A 237 20.87 -9.04 2.78
C GLU A 237 19.48 -8.41 2.68
N SER A 238 18.74 -8.45 3.79
CA SER A 238 17.46 -7.75 3.92
C SER A 238 17.71 -6.37 4.51
N VAL A 239 17.29 -5.32 3.81
CA VAL A 239 17.47 -3.92 4.20
C VAL A 239 16.12 -3.21 4.29
N THR A 240 16.05 -2.16 5.10
CA THR A 240 14.90 -1.25 5.16
C THR A 240 15.35 0.13 4.69
N VAL A 241 14.89 0.61 3.55
CA VAL A 241 15.25 1.93 3.01
C VAL A 241 14.01 2.80 2.80
N SER A 242 14.20 4.12 2.81
CA SER A 242 13.15 5.10 2.55
C SER A 242 13.58 6.09 1.46
N GLY A 243 12.63 6.58 0.67
CA GLY A 243 12.90 7.47 -0.46
C GLY A 243 11.63 7.91 -1.18
N VAL A 244 11.72 9.01 -1.90
CA VAL A 244 10.64 9.57 -2.72
C VAL A 244 10.65 8.90 -4.09
N VAL A 245 9.47 8.48 -4.57
CA VAL A 245 9.34 7.83 -5.88
C VAL A 245 9.60 8.83 -7.00
N THR A 246 10.63 8.57 -7.81
CA THR A 246 11.06 9.45 -8.91
C THR A 246 10.52 9.02 -10.27
N HIS A 247 10.20 7.72 -10.42
CA HIS A 247 9.58 7.16 -11.61
C HIS A 247 8.88 5.83 -11.32
N VAL A 248 7.72 5.60 -11.94
CA VAL A 248 7.02 4.31 -11.93
C VAL A 248 6.98 3.79 -13.36
N LYS A 249 7.46 2.56 -13.56
CA LYS A 249 7.52 1.93 -14.88
C LYS A 249 6.11 1.84 -15.49
N PRO A 250 5.89 2.35 -16.70
CA PRO A 250 4.59 2.25 -17.37
C PRO A 250 4.17 0.79 -17.62
N GLY A 251 2.87 0.52 -17.49
CA GLY A 251 2.24 -0.76 -17.84
C GLY A 251 1.73 -1.56 -16.63
N SER A 252 1.66 -2.89 -16.77
CA SER A 252 1.04 -3.79 -15.77
C SER A 252 1.98 -4.23 -14.63
N TYR A 253 3.22 -3.70 -14.60
CA TYR A 253 4.25 -4.07 -13.64
C TYR A 253 4.85 -2.76 -13.09
N PRO A 254 4.26 -2.19 -12.01
CA PRO A 254 4.59 -0.86 -11.50
C PRO A 254 5.88 -0.86 -10.68
N ASN A 255 6.91 -1.56 -11.15
CA ASN A 255 8.25 -1.45 -10.58
C ASN A 255 8.69 0.01 -10.67
N PHE A 256 9.37 0.52 -9.66
CA PHE A 256 9.60 1.95 -9.53
C PHE A 256 11.01 2.25 -9.07
N PHE A 257 11.43 3.48 -9.32
CA PHE A 257 12.65 4.06 -8.81
C PHE A 257 12.28 5.01 -7.68
N MET A 258 13.10 5.00 -6.63
CA MET A 258 12.97 5.91 -5.51
C MET A 258 14.35 6.45 -5.15
N GLN A 259 14.37 7.67 -4.62
CA GLN A 259 15.60 8.38 -4.28
C GLN A 259 15.50 8.99 -2.89
N ASP A 260 16.60 9.03 -2.15
CA ASP A 260 16.68 9.77 -0.90
C ASP A 260 16.32 11.25 -1.17
N PRO A 261 15.41 11.87 -0.39
CA PRO A 261 15.00 13.25 -0.59
C PRO A 261 16.09 14.29 -0.33
N ASN A 262 17.24 13.91 0.23
CA ASN A 262 18.38 14.82 0.35
C ASN A 262 19.10 14.95 -1.01
N GLU A 263 18.74 16.01 -1.75
CA GLU A 263 18.97 16.21 -3.19
C GLU A 263 20.44 16.23 -3.66
N ASP A 264 21.42 16.35 -2.76
CA ASP A 264 22.86 16.43 -3.11
C ASP A 264 23.63 15.11 -2.95
N ASN A 265 22.97 14.04 -2.51
CA ASN A 265 23.66 12.78 -2.22
C ASN A 265 23.74 11.89 -3.45
N LEU A 266 24.93 11.77 -4.03
CA LEU A 266 25.27 10.71 -4.98
C LEU A 266 24.99 9.32 -4.39
N TRP A 267 24.78 8.29 -5.22
CA TRP A 267 24.45 6.92 -4.82
C TRP A 267 23.12 6.76 -4.06
N SER A 268 22.19 7.70 -4.22
CA SER A 268 20.98 7.73 -3.39
C SER A 268 19.71 7.27 -4.12
N GLY A 269 19.85 6.69 -5.31
CA GLY A 269 18.76 6.12 -6.10
C GLY A 269 18.74 4.60 -5.96
N ILE A 270 17.56 3.99 -5.97
CA ILE A 270 17.41 2.53 -5.95
C ILE A 270 16.21 2.11 -6.79
N TYR A 271 16.36 0.99 -7.48
CA TYR A 271 15.28 0.35 -8.23
C TYR A 271 14.56 -0.70 -7.37
N VAL A 272 13.23 -0.62 -7.28
CA VAL A 272 12.40 -1.60 -6.60
C VAL A 272 11.71 -2.47 -7.64
N TYR A 273 12.15 -3.74 -7.70
CA TYR A 273 11.61 -4.76 -8.59
C TYR A 273 10.61 -5.64 -7.84
N ASP A 274 9.44 -5.08 -7.55
CA ASP A 274 8.34 -5.80 -6.91
C ASP A 274 7.00 -5.21 -7.37
N THR A 275 6.05 -6.09 -7.70
CA THR A 275 4.75 -5.71 -8.28
C THR A 275 3.64 -5.65 -7.25
N SER A 276 3.93 -5.98 -5.99
CA SER A 276 2.97 -5.92 -4.88
C SER A 276 2.75 -4.48 -4.36
N ILE A 277 3.65 -3.56 -4.72
CA ILE A 277 3.59 -2.14 -4.39
C ILE A 277 3.11 -1.38 -5.63
N ASN A 278 2.19 -0.44 -5.46
CA ASN A 278 1.72 0.45 -6.53
C ASN A 278 1.74 1.91 -6.04
N PRO A 279 2.93 2.53 -5.95
CA PRO A 279 3.05 3.91 -5.52
C PRO A 279 2.82 4.88 -6.68
N ASP A 280 2.51 6.14 -6.36
CA ASP A 280 2.51 7.25 -7.31
C ASP A 280 3.85 8.00 -7.27
N ILE A 281 4.20 8.69 -8.36
CA ILE A 281 5.39 9.56 -8.38
C ILE A 281 5.21 10.65 -7.33
N GLY A 282 6.24 10.85 -6.50
CA GLY A 282 6.24 11.80 -5.38
C GLY A 282 5.89 11.18 -4.02
N ASP A 283 5.35 9.95 -3.98
CA ASP A 283 5.11 9.28 -2.70
C ASP A 283 6.41 9.02 -1.94
N LEU A 284 6.38 9.19 -0.61
CA LEU A 284 7.45 8.71 0.26
C LEU A 284 7.20 7.25 0.58
N VAL A 285 8.09 6.37 0.10
CA VAL A 285 7.97 4.92 0.28
C VAL A 285 9.07 4.46 1.22
N THR A 286 8.69 3.68 2.24
CA THR A 286 9.63 2.91 3.05
C THR A 286 9.44 1.44 2.76
N VAL A 287 10.50 0.74 2.36
CA VAL A 287 10.44 -0.65 1.91
C VAL A 287 11.47 -1.49 2.64
N THR A 288 11.04 -2.67 3.11
CA THR A 288 11.92 -3.72 3.61
C THR A 288 11.97 -4.86 2.60
N ALA A 289 13.14 -5.10 2.03
CA ALA A 289 13.32 -5.99 0.88
C ALA A 289 14.73 -6.60 0.86
N THR A 290 14.91 -7.62 0.02
CA THR A 290 16.21 -8.26 -0.20
C THR A 290 16.99 -7.53 -1.30
N VAL A 291 18.25 -7.20 -1.03
CA VAL A 291 19.15 -6.60 -2.03
C VAL A 291 19.55 -7.63 -3.08
N ASN A 292 19.45 -7.26 -4.35
CA ASN A 292 19.81 -8.10 -5.49
C ASN A 292 20.59 -7.31 -6.54
N GLU A 293 21.49 -8.02 -7.23
CA GLU A 293 22.26 -7.52 -8.35
C GLU A 293 21.79 -8.19 -9.64
N TYR A 294 21.27 -7.40 -10.58
CA TYR A 294 20.77 -7.90 -11.86
C TYR A 294 21.56 -7.33 -13.03
N TYR A 295 22.61 -8.07 -13.42
CA TYR A 295 23.60 -7.60 -14.41
C TYR A 295 24.24 -6.26 -14.03
N SER A 296 24.57 -6.13 -12.74
CA SER A 296 25.20 -4.93 -12.15
C SER A 296 24.29 -3.71 -12.13
N LEU A 297 22.99 -3.97 -12.00
CA LEU A 297 22.01 -3.00 -11.55
C LEU A 297 21.59 -3.43 -10.14
N THR A 298 21.85 -2.59 -9.16
CA THR A 298 21.42 -2.81 -7.78
C THR A 298 19.92 -2.58 -7.69
N GLN A 299 19.19 -3.59 -7.19
CA GLN A 299 17.74 -3.56 -7.07
C GLN A 299 17.26 -4.22 -5.77
N LEU A 300 16.07 -3.84 -5.32
CA LEU A 300 15.37 -4.47 -4.21
C LEU A 300 14.30 -5.43 -4.74
N ILE A 301 14.30 -6.65 -4.22
CA ILE A 301 13.36 -7.73 -4.57
C ILE A 301 12.76 -8.36 -3.31
N ASP A 302 11.76 -9.23 -3.49
CA ASP A 302 11.16 -10.01 -2.40
C ASP A 302 10.73 -9.12 -1.23
N VAL A 303 9.88 -8.12 -1.50
CA VAL A 303 9.43 -7.16 -0.49
C VAL A 303 8.70 -7.88 0.64
N VAL A 304 9.17 -7.68 1.87
CA VAL A 304 8.60 -8.28 3.08
C VAL A 304 7.54 -7.37 3.69
N SER A 305 7.80 -6.07 3.72
CA SER A 305 6.89 -5.05 4.22
C SER A 305 7.19 -3.71 3.57
N PHE A 306 6.16 -2.87 3.45
CA PHE A 306 6.31 -1.51 2.96
C PHE A 306 5.28 -0.58 3.61
N SER A 307 5.55 0.71 3.59
CA SER A 307 4.60 1.77 3.87
C SER A 307 4.69 2.84 2.78
N ILE A 308 3.54 3.36 2.37
CA ILE A 308 3.43 4.47 1.43
C ILE A 308 2.84 5.63 2.22
N GLU A 309 3.56 6.75 2.25
CA GLU A 309 3.08 8.03 2.75
C GLU A 309 2.80 8.92 1.53
N PRO A 310 1.52 9.10 1.14
CA PRO A 310 1.18 9.93 0.00
C PRO A 310 1.72 11.33 0.19
N SER A 311 2.53 11.76 -0.76
CA SER A 311 3.24 13.03 -0.66
C SER A 311 3.33 13.65 -2.05
N ASN A 312 3.25 14.98 -2.13
CA ASN A 312 3.56 15.71 -3.36
C ASN A 312 5.03 16.17 -3.36
N SER A 313 5.89 15.50 -2.60
CA SER A 313 7.32 15.81 -2.60
C SER A 313 7.89 15.51 -3.98
N THR A 314 8.59 16.47 -4.55
CA THR A 314 9.31 16.31 -5.81
C THR A 314 10.80 16.26 -5.53
N ILE A 315 11.51 15.39 -6.24
CA ILE A 315 12.97 15.37 -6.26
C ILE A 315 13.44 16.21 -7.43
N SER A 316 14.24 17.24 -7.15
CA SER A 316 14.90 18.01 -8.19
C SER A 316 15.94 17.13 -8.90
N PRO A 317 15.98 17.09 -10.24
CA PRO A 317 16.97 16.30 -10.95
C PRO A 317 18.38 16.83 -10.71
N LEU A 318 19.34 15.92 -10.50
CA LEU A 318 20.75 16.31 -10.36
C LEU A 318 21.33 16.70 -11.71
N PHE A 319 21.80 17.95 -11.83
CA PHE A 319 22.48 18.41 -13.04
C PHE A 319 23.88 17.82 -13.13
N ILE A 320 24.17 17.14 -14.24
CA ILE A 320 25.46 16.49 -14.50
C ILE A 320 26.01 16.89 -15.88
N GLU A 321 27.31 16.72 -16.09
CA GLU A 321 27.91 16.80 -17.42
C GLU A 321 27.76 15.45 -18.14
N ALA A 322 27.56 15.43 -19.47
CA ALA A 322 27.48 14.15 -20.20
C ALA A 322 28.77 13.32 -20.07
N ALA A 323 29.92 13.97 -19.85
CA ALA A 323 31.18 13.30 -19.56
C ALA A 323 31.24 12.63 -18.19
N ASP A 324 30.47 13.09 -17.20
CA ASP A 324 30.43 12.52 -15.84
C ASP A 324 29.75 11.16 -15.84
N LEU A 325 28.66 11.02 -16.61
CA LEU A 325 27.97 9.74 -16.82
C LEU A 325 28.71 8.87 -17.84
N GLY A 326 29.13 9.45 -18.96
CA GLY A 326 29.72 8.69 -20.05
C GLY A 326 28.79 7.60 -20.59
N ILE A 327 29.37 6.57 -21.21
CA ILE A 327 28.64 5.41 -21.76
C ILE A 327 29.05 4.12 -21.04
N ASN A 328 30.35 3.91 -20.86
CA ASN A 328 30.87 2.68 -20.27
C ASN A 328 30.88 2.78 -18.74
N CYS A 329 30.94 1.62 -18.09
CA CYS A 329 31.17 1.53 -16.65
C CYS A 329 32.36 2.35 -16.15
N SER A 330 32.13 3.16 -15.12
CA SER A 330 33.14 3.91 -14.38
C SER A 330 32.66 4.17 -12.95
N PHE A 331 33.57 4.51 -12.04
CA PHE A 331 33.20 4.89 -10.67
C PHE A 331 32.29 6.12 -10.64
N SER A 332 32.44 7.04 -11.61
CA SER A 332 31.65 8.27 -11.73
C SER A 332 30.23 7.97 -12.20
N SER A 333 30.10 7.12 -13.22
CA SER A 333 28.80 6.75 -13.80
C SER A 333 27.93 5.97 -12.81
N GLU A 334 28.55 5.10 -12.01
CA GLU A 334 27.84 4.31 -10.99
C GLU A 334 27.13 5.16 -9.95
N GLN A 335 27.70 6.31 -9.60
CA GLN A 335 27.14 7.18 -8.56
C GLN A 335 25.77 7.75 -8.94
N TYR A 336 25.42 7.66 -10.23
CA TYR A 336 24.14 8.08 -10.77
C TYR A 336 23.19 6.91 -10.99
N GLU A 337 23.57 5.65 -10.76
CA GLU A 337 22.65 4.52 -10.95
C GLU A 337 21.35 4.72 -10.16
N SER A 338 20.21 4.56 -10.84
CA SER A 338 18.85 4.76 -10.32
C SER A 338 18.52 6.19 -9.87
N MET A 339 19.41 7.17 -10.10
CA MET A 339 19.18 8.58 -9.78
C MET A 339 18.40 9.28 -10.89
N LEU A 340 17.63 10.30 -10.51
CA LEU A 340 17.04 11.27 -11.44
C LEU A 340 18.08 12.35 -11.76
N VAL A 341 18.49 12.45 -13.02
CA VAL A 341 19.51 13.40 -13.48
C VAL A 341 19.00 14.26 -14.64
N SER A 342 19.68 15.38 -14.89
CA SER A 342 19.49 16.21 -16.09
C SER A 342 20.82 16.60 -16.71
N ILE A 343 20.88 16.56 -18.05
CA ILE A 343 21.99 17.09 -18.85
C ILE A 343 21.48 18.25 -19.70
N GLU A 344 22.28 19.30 -19.88
CA GLU A 344 21.90 20.52 -20.60
C GLU A 344 22.55 20.66 -21.99
N ASN A 345 21.92 21.43 -22.87
CA ASN A 345 22.39 21.77 -24.21
C ASN A 345 22.78 20.53 -25.03
N VAL A 346 21.89 19.55 -25.05
CA VAL A 346 22.14 18.20 -25.54
C VAL A 346 21.91 18.13 -27.04
N THR A 347 22.85 17.54 -27.78
CA THR A 347 22.72 17.22 -29.20
C THR A 347 22.59 15.71 -29.39
N PHE A 348 21.60 15.28 -30.16
CA PHE A 348 21.39 13.88 -30.51
C PHE A 348 22.24 13.50 -31.72
N ASP A 349 23.34 12.78 -31.49
CA ASP A 349 24.36 12.56 -32.52
C ASP A 349 24.03 11.40 -33.46
N SER A 350 23.65 10.25 -32.90
CA SER A 350 23.37 9.04 -33.66
C SER A 350 22.50 8.07 -32.88
N VAL A 351 21.73 7.25 -33.60
CA VAL A 351 20.93 6.16 -33.03
C VAL A 351 21.46 4.82 -33.54
N ASP A 352 21.52 3.82 -32.67
CA ASP A 352 21.91 2.47 -33.03
C ASP A 352 20.74 1.63 -33.58
N GLU A 353 20.95 0.32 -33.78
CA GLU A 353 19.92 -0.58 -34.31
C GLU A 353 18.83 -0.97 -33.29
N PHE A 354 19.05 -0.66 -32.01
CA PHE A 354 18.14 -0.96 -30.90
C PHE A 354 17.31 0.25 -30.46
N GLY A 355 17.62 1.45 -30.98
CA GLY A 355 16.94 2.68 -30.62
C GLY A 355 17.68 3.53 -29.60
N ASN A 356 18.87 3.10 -29.14
CA ASN A 356 19.64 3.88 -28.19
C ASN A 356 20.28 5.06 -28.91
N TRP A 357 20.06 6.26 -28.38
CA TRP A 357 20.66 7.49 -28.87
C TRP A 357 21.96 7.78 -28.15
N THR A 358 23.05 7.92 -28.90
CA THR A 358 24.24 8.63 -28.41
C THR A 358 23.96 10.13 -28.49
N VAL A 359 24.18 10.81 -27.37
CA VAL A 359 24.01 12.25 -27.24
C VAL A 359 25.29 12.89 -26.74
N SER A 360 25.48 14.17 -27.03
CA SER A 360 26.63 14.95 -26.55
C SER A 360 26.25 16.34 -26.07
N ASP A 361 27.06 16.86 -25.16
CA ASP A 361 27.07 18.25 -24.74
C ASP A 361 28.49 18.84 -25.02
N ASN A 362 28.83 19.95 -24.36
CA ASN A 362 30.16 20.57 -24.50
C ASN A 362 31.29 19.82 -23.80
N THR A 363 30.98 18.78 -23.03
CA THR A 363 31.88 18.08 -22.09
C THR A 363 32.23 16.69 -22.61
N GLY A 364 31.27 15.98 -23.21
CA GLY A 364 31.44 14.60 -23.63
C GLY A 364 30.19 13.99 -24.26
N THR A 365 30.07 12.68 -24.14
CA THR A 365 29.00 11.88 -24.75
C THR A 365 28.41 10.92 -23.73
N THR A 366 27.08 10.78 -23.73
CA THR A 366 26.35 9.75 -22.99
C THR A 366 25.26 9.12 -23.88
N MET A 367 24.35 8.32 -23.31
CA MET A 367 23.27 7.68 -24.03
C MET A 367 21.90 8.00 -23.44
N VAL A 368 20.90 8.06 -24.33
CA VAL A 368 19.48 8.24 -24.01
C VAL A 368 18.68 7.12 -24.67
N ASP A 369 17.71 6.55 -23.96
CA ASP A 369 16.85 5.47 -24.47
C ASP A 369 15.39 5.64 -24.01
N ASP A 370 14.44 5.10 -24.77
CA ASP A 370 13.00 5.30 -24.57
C ASP A 370 12.30 4.18 -23.77
N TYR A 371 13.05 3.22 -23.21
CA TYR A 371 12.48 2.04 -22.54
C TYR A 371 11.46 2.34 -21.44
N TYR A 372 11.65 3.42 -20.68
CA TYR A 372 10.76 3.86 -19.60
C TYR A 372 9.84 5.03 -20.00
N PHE A 373 9.86 5.44 -21.26
CA PHE A 373 9.14 6.62 -21.71
C PHE A 373 7.62 6.39 -21.74
N GLU A 374 6.88 7.25 -21.06
CA GLU A 374 5.44 7.28 -21.10
C GLU A 374 4.93 8.11 -22.29
N GLY A 375 4.07 7.51 -23.11
CA GLY A 375 3.45 8.17 -24.25
C GLY A 375 4.21 7.92 -25.56
N THR A 376 4.36 8.96 -26.38
CA THR A 376 5.01 8.86 -27.70
C THR A 376 6.35 9.56 -27.66
N PHE A 377 7.44 8.80 -27.81
CA PHE A 377 8.79 9.34 -27.88
C PHE A 377 8.91 10.37 -29.02
N PRO A 378 9.58 11.51 -28.82
CA PRO A 378 9.71 12.54 -29.84
C PRO A 378 10.38 12.02 -31.10
N SER A 379 9.98 12.56 -32.25
CA SER A 379 10.62 12.24 -33.53
C SER A 379 11.93 13.02 -33.66
N ILE A 380 13.05 12.35 -33.34
CA ILE A 380 14.39 12.94 -33.32
C ILE A 380 15.18 12.52 -34.58
N SER A 381 15.93 13.46 -35.13
CA SER A 381 16.94 13.25 -36.18
C SER A 381 18.34 13.54 -35.66
N SER A 382 19.34 12.87 -36.25
CA SER A 382 20.76 13.18 -35.97
C SER A 382 21.06 14.65 -36.22
N GLY A 383 21.60 15.32 -35.20
CA GLY A 383 21.90 16.75 -35.16
C GLY A 383 20.80 17.62 -34.53
N ASP A 384 19.66 17.06 -34.14
CA ASP A 384 18.66 17.79 -33.35
C ASP A 384 19.20 18.06 -31.94
N SER A 385 18.79 19.19 -31.36
CA SER A 385 19.25 19.62 -30.04
C SER A 385 18.08 19.94 -29.12
N PHE A 386 18.24 19.65 -27.84
CA PHE A 386 17.29 19.95 -26.77
C PHE A 386 18.00 20.74 -25.66
N ASP A 387 17.25 21.62 -25.00
CA ASP A 387 17.79 22.44 -23.92
C ASP A 387 18.20 21.58 -22.73
N CYS A 388 17.38 20.57 -22.37
CA CYS A 388 17.72 19.55 -21.38
C CYS A 388 17.22 18.18 -21.83
N VAL A 389 17.87 17.14 -21.30
CA VAL A 389 17.32 15.79 -21.23
C VAL A 389 17.40 15.33 -19.79
N THR A 390 16.25 15.17 -19.16
CA THR A 390 16.08 14.65 -17.80
C THR A 390 15.69 13.18 -17.85
N GLY A 391 16.04 12.40 -16.85
CA GLY A 391 15.59 11.02 -16.77
C GLY A 391 16.25 10.23 -15.67
N ILE A 392 15.77 9.00 -15.49
CA ILE A 392 16.38 8.05 -14.56
C ILE A 392 17.59 7.42 -15.24
N VAL A 393 18.71 7.38 -14.54
CA VAL A 393 19.89 6.66 -15.01
C VAL A 393 19.76 5.19 -14.66
N SER A 394 20.05 4.30 -15.60
CA SER A 394 20.15 2.86 -15.32
C SER A 394 21.23 2.21 -16.19
N TYR A 395 21.76 1.10 -15.70
CA TYR A 395 22.80 0.31 -16.34
C TYR A 395 22.20 -0.92 -17.03
N SER A 396 22.47 -1.06 -18.34
CA SER A 396 22.03 -2.25 -19.09
C SER A 396 22.96 -2.53 -20.27
N TYR A 397 23.16 -3.82 -20.58
CA TYR A 397 24.03 -4.25 -21.69
C TYR A 397 25.44 -3.64 -21.65
N SER A 398 25.96 -3.44 -20.44
CA SER A 398 27.25 -2.83 -20.15
C SER A 398 27.39 -1.33 -20.42
N GLU A 399 26.26 -0.63 -20.54
CA GLU A 399 26.21 0.80 -20.85
C GLU A 399 25.25 1.55 -19.91
N PHE A 400 25.66 2.73 -19.47
CA PHE A 400 24.81 3.68 -18.77
C PHE A 400 23.95 4.47 -19.75
N LYS A 401 22.68 4.64 -19.39
CA LYS A 401 21.70 5.36 -20.20
C LYS A 401 20.83 6.23 -19.31
N ILE A 402 20.48 7.42 -19.80
CA ILE A 402 19.41 8.25 -19.25
C ILE A 402 18.10 7.79 -19.89
N TYR A 403 17.09 7.52 -19.07
CA TYR A 403 15.77 7.13 -19.51
C TYR A 403 14.76 8.24 -19.18
N PRO A 404 14.40 9.09 -20.15
CA PRO A 404 13.38 10.11 -19.96
C PRO A 404 12.03 9.46 -19.66
N ARG A 405 11.29 10.06 -18.73
CA ARG A 405 10.03 9.52 -18.19
C ARG A 405 8.85 9.89 -19.08
N ASN A 406 8.83 11.10 -19.63
CA ASN A 406 7.80 11.59 -20.55
C ASN A 406 8.30 12.80 -21.35
N ILE A 407 7.42 13.43 -22.14
CA ILE A 407 7.81 14.52 -23.05
C ILE A 407 8.34 15.77 -22.33
N GLU A 408 7.97 16.00 -21.07
CA GLU A 408 8.42 17.15 -20.29
C GLU A 408 9.90 17.06 -19.92
N ASP A 409 10.47 15.85 -19.93
CA ASP A 409 11.89 15.62 -19.66
C ASP A 409 12.81 16.05 -20.84
N PHE A 410 12.26 16.54 -21.95
CA PHE A 410 13.01 17.12 -23.09
C PHE A 410 13.09 18.65 -23.05
N SER A 411 12.60 19.25 -21.97
CA SER A 411 12.71 20.68 -21.68
C SER A 411 13.25 20.87 -20.28
N CYS A 412 14.01 21.95 -20.08
CA CYS A 412 14.49 22.33 -18.76
C CYS A 412 13.36 22.94 -17.90
N SER A 413 12.24 22.23 -17.69
CA SER A 413 11.19 22.72 -16.76
C SER A 413 11.65 22.68 -15.30
N TYR A 414 12.81 22.07 -15.00
CA TYR A 414 13.41 22.00 -13.67
C TYR A 414 14.70 22.84 -13.53
N GLY A 415 15.00 23.72 -14.49
CA GLY A 415 16.25 24.49 -14.48
C GLY A 415 16.36 25.66 -15.47
N SER A 416 15.42 25.81 -16.40
CA SER A 416 15.23 27.04 -17.17
C SER A 416 14.00 27.74 -16.64
N CYS A 417 14.12 28.31 -15.46
CA CYS A 417 13.20 29.35 -15.12
C CYS A 417 13.48 30.57 -16.01
N ASN A 418 12.67 30.78 -17.06
CA ASN A 418 12.66 32.07 -17.75
C ASN A 418 11.85 33.04 -16.88
N ALA A 419 12.48 33.47 -15.79
CA ALA A 419 11.92 34.44 -14.87
C ALA A 419 11.55 35.70 -15.66
N ASN A 420 10.26 35.87 -15.92
CA ASN A 420 9.68 36.92 -16.76
C ASN A 420 8.70 37.80 -15.98
N ALA A 421 8.50 37.48 -14.70
CA ALA A 421 7.56 38.12 -13.78
C ALA A 421 6.09 38.16 -14.24
N ASP A 422 5.68 37.30 -15.17
CA ASP A 422 4.28 37.04 -15.48
C ASP A 422 3.79 35.88 -14.62
N ILE A 423 3.49 36.19 -13.36
CA ILE A 423 3.12 35.19 -12.34
C ILE A 423 1.72 34.65 -12.62
N ASN A 424 0.83 35.50 -13.15
CA ASN A 424 -0.55 35.11 -13.43
C ASN A 424 -0.77 34.47 -14.81
N GLN A 425 0.31 34.35 -15.59
CA GLN A 425 0.37 33.69 -16.90
C GLN A 425 -0.62 34.26 -17.92
N ASP A 426 -0.80 35.58 -17.94
CA ASP A 426 -1.67 36.27 -18.91
C ASP A 426 -0.92 36.87 -20.11
N ASP A 427 0.34 36.47 -20.28
CA ASP A 427 1.29 36.99 -21.27
C ASP A 427 1.62 38.48 -21.06
N SER A 428 1.39 39.02 -19.85
CA SER A 428 1.69 40.40 -19.51
C SER A 428 2.30 40.56 -18.11
N THR A 429 3.46 41.22 -18.06
CA THR A 429 4.06 41.65 -16.79
C THR A 429 3.46 42.99 -16.38
N ASP A 430 2.61 43.01 -15.36
CA ASP A 430 1.98 44.23 -14.86
C ASP A 430 1.86 44.30 -13.33
N VAL A 431 1.08 45.26 -12.83
CA VAL A 431 0.94 45.49 -11.39
C VAL A 431 0.25 44.31 -10.68
N LEU A 432 -0.52 43.50 -11.40
CA LEU A 432 -1.18 42.31 -10.87
C LEU A 432 -0.15 41.27 -10.42
N ASP A 433 0.94 41.09 -11.16
CA ASP A 433 2.03 40.18 -10.79
C ASP A 433 2.74 40.64 -9.51
N ILE A 434 2.97 41.95 -9.37
CA ILE A 434 3.50 42.51 -8.11
C ILE A 434 2.56 42.20 -6.94
N VAL A 435 1.24 42.29 -7.14
CA VAL A 435 0.26 42.02 -6.08
C VAL A 435 0.31 40.56 -5.64
N ILE A 436 0.49 39.64 -6.59
CA ILE A 436 0.61 38.20 -6.31
C ILE A 436 1.92 37.92 -5.56
N MET A 437 3.04 38.48 -6.01
CA MET A 437 4.34 38.35 -5.36
C MET A 437 4.32 38.90 -3.91
N VAL A 438 3.74 40.07 -3.71
CA VAL A 438 3.56 40.66 -2.37
C VAL A 438 2.65 39.79 -1.49
N SER A 439 1.58 39.23 -2.06
CA SER A 439 0.67 38.33 -1.35
C SER A 439 1.42 37.08 -0.86
N SER A 440 2.28 36.51 -1.70
CA SER A 440 3.15 35.38 -1.32
C SER A 440 4.10 35.73 -0.18
N ILE A 441 4.85 36.83 -0.30
CA ILE A 441 5.82 37.28 0.71
C ILE A 441 5.18 37.54 2.08
N ILE A 442 3.91 37.95 2.13
CA ILE A 442 3.18 38.20 3.39
C ILE A 442 2.35 37.00 3.87
N GLY A 443 2.42 35.84 3.21
CA GLY A 443 1.70 34.61 3.58
C GLY A 443 0.21 34.65 3.26
N GLY A 444 -0.19 35.40 2.23
CA GLY A 444 -1.57 35.52 1.76
C GLY A 444 -1.93 34.61 0.59
N THR A 445 -0.95 34.11 -0.16
CA THR A 445 -1.12 33.22 -1.32
C THR A 445 0.10 32.34 -1.46
N ASP A 446 -0.08 31.02 -1.53
CA ASP A 446 1.03 30.11 -1.84
C ASP A 446 1.18 30.00 -3.36
N LEU A 447 2.38 30.20 -3.85
CA LEU A 447 2.71 30.03 -5.27
C LEU A 447 3.02 28.56 -5.54
N ASN A 448 2.68 28.07 -6.73
CA ASN A 448 3.17 26.78 -7.20
C ASN A 448 4.60 26.89 -7.76
N SER A 449 5.24 25.77 -8.06
CA SER A 449 6.63 25.73 -8.55
C SER A 449 6.88 26.58 -9.80
N ASP A 450 5.91 26.67 -10.71
CA ASP A 450 6.03 27.47 -11.94
C ASP A 450 5.91 28.97 -11.62
N GLU A 451 4.99 29.32 -10.71
CA GLU A 451 4.77 30.69 -10.23
C GLU A 451 5.96 31.20 -9.40
N GLU A 452 6.54 30.36 -8.54
CA GLU A 452 7.75 30.67 -7.76
C GLU A 452 8.94 30.87 -8.67
N CYS A 453 9.07 30.01 -9.68
CA CYS A 453 10.05 30.19 -10.73
C CYS A 453 9.88 31.56 -11.40
N VAL A 454 8.76 31.84 -12.07
CA VAL A 454 8.63 33.08 -12.87
C VAL A 454 8.75 34.35 -12.02
N ALA A 455 8.51 34.22 -10.70
CA ALA A 455 8.68 35.26 -9.71
C ALA A 455 10.14 35.47 -9.25
N ASP A 456 11.00 34.45 -9.21
CA ASP A 456 12.41 34.55 -8.81
C ASP A 456 13.27 35.13 -9.95
N LEU A 457 13.17 36.45 -10.13
CA LEU A 457 13.90 37.18 -11.17
C LEU A 457 15.40 37.28 -10.90
N ASN A 458 15.82 37.10 -9.64
CA ASN A 458 17.21 37.26 -9.25
C ASN A 458 17.97 35.91 -9.20
N GLY A 459 17.25 34.79 -9.24
CA GLY A 459 17.77 33.43 -9.38
C GLY A 459 18.39 32.90 -8.09
N ASP A 460 17.92 33.35 -6.93
CA ASP A 460 18.43 32.92 -5.62
C ASP A 460 17.63 31.79 -4.97
N GLY A 461 16.59 31.30 -5.65
CA GLY A 461 15.72 30.23 -5.20
C GLY A 461 14.64 30.70 -4.22
N SER A 462 14.43 32.00 -4.07
CA SER A 462 13.40 32.56 -3.19
C SER A 462 12.68 33.75 -3.80
N VAL A 463 11.37 33.86 -3.54
CA VAL A 463 10.58 35.03 -3.95
C VAL A 463 10.59 36.06 -2.83
N ASP A 464 11.30 37.17 -3.02
CA ASP A 464 11.47 38.20 -2.01
C ASP A 464 11.33 39.65 -2.54
N VAL A 465 11.75 40.62 -1.72
CA VAL A 465 11.62 42.04 -2.06
C VAL A 465 12.53 42.45 -3.24
N LEU A 466 13.65 41.76 -3.45
CA LEU A 466 14.56 41.98 -4.57
C LEU A 466 13.90 41.62 -5.89
N ASP A 467 13.08 40.57 -5.92
CA ASP A 467 12.30 40.18 -7.10
C ASP A 467 11.22 41.20 -7.42
N ILE A 468 10.53 41.74 -6.40
CA ILE A 468 9.58 42.85 -6.60
C ILE A 468 10.28 44.03 -7.28
N VAL A 469 11.49 44.38 -6.83
CA VAL A 469 12.26 45.48 -7.41
C VAL A 469 12.61 45.20 -8.87
N ALA A 470 12.97 43.97 -9.21
CA ALA A 470 13.25 43.56 -10.57
C ALA A 470 11.99 43.58 -11.45
N THR A 471 10.84 43.11 -10.96
CA THR A 471 9.55 43.17 -11.67
C THR A 471 9.11 44.60 -11.94
N VAL A 472 9.27 45.50 -10.95
CA VAL A 472 9.00 46.93 -11.13
C VAL A 472 9.88 47.53 -12.22
N GLN A 473 11.14 47.11 -12.34
CA GLN A 473 12.03 47.58 -13.40
C GLN A 473 11.53 47.11 -14.78
N ILE A 474 11.06 45.86 -14.90
CA ILE A 474 10.48 45.32 -16.15
C ILE A 474 9.22 46.11 -16.57
N ILE A 475 8.35 46.46 -15.63
CA ILE A 475 7.10 47.20 -15.91
C ILE A 475 7.37 48.66 -16.33
N LEU A 476 8.48 49.25 -15.85
CA LEU A 476 8.82 50.65 -16.09
C LEU A 476 9.63 50.89 -17.38
N ASP A 477 10.26 49.86 -17.94
CA ASP A 477 11.01 49.88 -19.20
C ASP A 477 10.09 49.67 -20.42
#